data_AF-A0A451AMH7-F1
#
_entry.id   AF-A0A451AMH7-F1
#
_cell.length_a   1.000
_cell.length_b   1.000
_cell.length_c   1.000
_cell.angle_alpha   90.00
_cell.angle_beta   90.00
_cell.angle_gamma   90.00
#
_symmetry.space_group_name_H-M   'P 1'
#
loop_
_entity.id
_entity.type
_entity.pdbx_description
1 polymer ?
#
loop_
_entity_poly.entity_id
_entity_poly.type
_entity_poly.pdbx_seq_one_letter_code
_entity_poly.pdbx_strand_id
1 'polypeptide(L)'
;MVHSQETRNAVRRRYVEGLPLTSAAKTCDVSYETARDWKARAKERGDDWDTARAAWRIGEEGTGALQQQFVDGFTRQFLLVHRDLEAKEDGDPAQKAHLLASLSDSYAKFTKSAGRLIPEVSGLGTAMDVLKTIADYLKAHDRETLGRFQEHLEGISAVLGKRYEKRG
;
A
#
# COMPACT_ATOMS: atom_id res chain seq x y z
N MET A 1 -35.08 -1.31 7.47
CA MET A 1 -34.80 0.15 7.60
C MET A 1 -33.84 0.56 6.50
N VAL A 2 -34.01 1.74 5.92
CA VAL A 2 -33.05 2.28 4.96
C VAL A 2 -31.91 2.88 5.78
N HIS A 3 -30.79 2.18 5.85
CA HIS A 3 -29.59 2.74 6.48
C HIS A 3 -29.03 3.87 5.61
N SER A 4 -28.51 4.92 6.24
CA SER A 4 -27.90 6.03 5.51
C SER A 4 -26.57 5.59 4.89
N GLN A 5 -26.18 6.30 3.83
CA GLN A 5 -24.87 6.14 3.19
C GLN A 5 -23.73 6.32 4.21
N GLU A 6 -23.92 7.18 5.20
CA GLU A 6 -22.99 7.43 6.30
C GLU A 6 -22.77 6.17 7.17
N THR A 7 -23.84 5.45 7.51
CA THR A 7 -23.73 4.19 8.26
C THR A 7 -22.94 3.14 7.48
N ARG A 8 -23.15 3.04 6.16
CA ARG A 8 -22.38 2.12 5.29
C ARG A 8 -20.89 2.47 5.28
N ASN A 9 -20.57 3.76 5.13
CA ASN A 9 -19.20 4.25 5.14
C ASN A 9 -18.51 3.98 6.49
N ALA A 10 -19.23 4.15 7.59
CA ALA A 10 -18.73 3.89 8.94
C ALA A 10 -18.42 2.39 9.16
N VAL A 11 -19.25 1.47 8.64
CA VAL A 11 -18.99 0.02 8.67
C VAL A 11 -17.75 -0.33 7.84
N ARG A 12 -17.67 0.18 6.59
CA ARG A 12 -16.51 -0.04 5.71
C ARG A 12 -15.22 0.41 6.36
N ARG A 13 -15.19 1.64 6.90
CA ARG A 13 -14.00 2.22 7.52
C ARG A 13 -13.47 1.33 8.65
N ARG A 14 -14.34 0.98 9.61
CA ARG A 14 -13.97 0.12 10.74
C ARG A 14 -13.46 -1.25 10.31
N TYR A 15 -14.07 -1.83 9.28
CA TYR A 15 -13.63 -3.11 8.72
C TYR A 15 -12.22 -3.01 8.08
N VAL A 16 -11.99 -1.98 7.28
CA VAL A 16 -10.70 -1.72 6.62
C VAL A 16 -9.60 -1.41 7.64
N GLU A 17 -9.93 -0.67 8.70
CA GLU A 17 -9.05 -0.37 9.85
C GLU A 17 -8.71 -1.60 10.70
N GLY A 18 -9.27 -2.78 10.40
CA GLY A 18 -8.84 -4.05 10.99
C GLY A 18 -9.89 -4.79 11.80
N LEU A 19 -11.04 -4.19 12.13
CA LEU A 19 -12.10 -4.88 12.87
C LEU A 19 -12.72 -6.02 12.04
N PRO A 20 -13.09 -7.15 12.67
CA PRO A 20 -13.95 -8.15 12.02
C PRO A 20 -15.27 -7.54 11.57
N LEU A 21 -15.82 -8.01 10.45
CA LEU A 21 -17.05 -7.46 9.86
C LEU A 21 -18.25 -7.52 10.83
N THR A 22 -18.32 -8.57 11.64
CA THR A 22 -19.30 -8.73 12.72
C THR A 22 -19.22 -7.61 13.75
N SER A 23 -18.02 -7.29 14.22
CA SER A 23 -17.78 -6.22 15.18
C SER A 23 -17.98 -4.83 14.56
N ALA A 24 -17.57 -4.63 13.31
CA ALA A 24 -17.79 -3.39 12.58
C ALA A 24 -19.29 -3.09 12.38
N ALA A 25 -20.08 -4.11 12.02
CA ALA A 25 -21.53 -4.03 11.88
C ALA A 25 -22.20 -3.71 13.22
N LYS A 26 -21.85 -4.45 14.28
CA LYS A 26 -22.37 -4.23 15.64
C LYS A 26 -22.06 -2.81 16.16
N THR A 27 -20.87 -2.29 15.88
CA THR A 27 -20.47 -0.94 16.31
C THR A 27 -21.26 0.17 15.60
N CYS A 28 -21.81 -0.13 14.42
CA CYS A 28 -22.63 0.80 13.65
C CYS A 28 -24.13 0.53 13.76
N ASP A 29 -24.54 -0.35 14.67
CA ASP A 29 -25.93 -0.80 14.84
C ASP A 29 -26.57 -1.37 13.55
N VAL A 30 -25.78 -2.18 12.82
CA VAL A 30 -26.20 -2.85 11.58
C VAL A 30 -26.10 -4.36 11.76
N SER A 31 -27.02 -5.11 11.14
CA SER A 31 -26.94 -6.57 11.13
C SER A 31 -25.74 -7.06 10.32
N TYR A 32 -25.19 -8.21 10.69
CA TYR A 32 -24.09 -8.80 9.95
C TYR A 32 -24.45 -9.09 8.49
N GLU A 33 -25.66 -9.57 8.22
CA GLU A 33 -26.13 -9.86 6.86
C GLU A 33 -26.17 -8.60 6.00
N THR A 34 -26.65 -7.48 6.55
CA THR A 34 -26.66 -6.20 5.84
C THR A 34 -25.24 -5.71 5.53
N ALA A 35 -24.31 -5.83 6.49
CA ALA A 35 -22.91 -5.49 6.26
C ALA A 35 -22.23 -6.40 5.22
N ARG A 36 -22.55 -7.69 5.21
CA ARG A 36 -22.07 -8.67 4.21
C ARG A 36 -22.56 -8.32 2.82
N ASP A 37 -23.84 -8.00 2.68
CA ASP A 37 -24.45 -7.65 1.39
C ASP A 37 -23.90 -6.30 0.87
N TRP A 38 -23.60 -5.34 1.75
CA TRP A 38 -22.91 -4.11 1.37
C TRP A 38 -21.51 -4.38 0.84
N LYS A 39 -20.73 -5.22 1.52
CA LYS A 39 -19.40 -5.62 1.08
C LYS A 39 -19.44 -6.30 -0.29
N ALA A 40 -20.41 -7.18 -0.52
CA ALA A 40 -20.59 -7.85 -1.82
C ALA A 40 -20.95 -6.85 -2.94
N ARG A 41 -21.93 -5.97 -2.70
CA ARG A 41 -22.32 -4.94 -3.69
C ARG A 41 -21.23 -3.89 -3.93
N ALA A 42 -20.42 -3.58 -2.91
CA ALA A 42 -19.26 -2.70 -3.06
C ALA A 42 -18.22 -3.34 -3.99
N LYS A 43 -17.96 -4.64 -3.81
CA LYS A 43 -17.07 -5.40 -4.69
C LYS A 43 -17.54 -5.41 -6.16
N GLU A 44 -18.82 -5.61 -6.40
CA GLU A 44 -19.42 -5.52 -7.75
C GLU A 44 -19.23 -4.14 -8.41
N ARG A 45 -19.15 -3.07 -7.60
CA ARG A 45 -18.90 -1.70 -8.06
C ARG A 45 -17.40 -1.35 -8.15
N GLY A 46 -16.52 -2.29 -7.86
CA GLY A 46 -15.06 -2.12 -7.88
C GLY A 46 -14.45 -1.60 -6.57
N ASP A 47 -15.22 -1.56 -5.48
CA ASP A 47 -14.72 -1.27 -4.14
C ASP A 47 -14.61 -2.58 -3.34
N ASP A 48 -13.50 -3.29 -3.49
CA ASP A 48 -13.23 -4.50 -2.72
C ASP A 48 -12.67 -4.15 -1.33
N TRP A 49 -13.51 -4.32 -0.30
CA TRP A 49 -13.14 -4.02 1.09
C TRP A 49 -12.04 -4.95 1.62
N ASP A 50 -11.90 -6.17 1.10
CA ASP A 50 -10.80 -7.07 1.49
C ASP A 50 -9.48 -6.54 0.97
N THR A 51 -9.45 -6.09 -0.29
CA THR A 51 -8.28 -5.45 -0.90
C THR A 51 -7.90 -4.16 -0.16
N ALA A 52 -8.89 -3.32 0.17
CA ALA A 52 -8.67 -2.10 0.95
C ALA A 52 -8.12 -2.40 2.36
N ARG A 53 -8.62 -3.45 3.03
CA ARG A 53 -8.13 -3.89 4.35
C ARG A 53 -6.71 -4.46 4.28
N ALA A 54 -6.38 -5.21 3.23
CA ALA A 54 -5.03 -5.69 2.99
C ALA A 54 -4.04 -4.53 2.80
N ALA A 55 -4.42 -3.53 1.99
CA ALA A 55 -3.63 -2.31 1.80
C ALA A 55 -3.45 -1.51 3.10
N TRP A 56 -4.50 -1.39 3.92
CA TRP A 56 -4.42 -0.74 5.23
C TRP A 56 -3.45 -1.45 6.19
N ARG A 57 -3.52 -2.79 6.26
CA ARG A 57 -2.60 -3.59 7.06
C ARG A 57 -1.16 -3.48 6.60
N ILE A 58 -0.89 -3.41 5.30
CA ILE A 58 0.47 -3.16 4.78
C ILE A 58 0.98 -1.78 5.23
N GLY A 59 0.09 -0.79 5.35
CA GLY A 59 0.44 0.53 5.87
C GLY A 59 0.63 0.59 7.40
N GLU A 60 0.03 -0.33 8.17
CA GLU A 60 0.10 -0.35 9.64
C GLU A 60 1.09 -1.36 10.22
N GLU A 61 1.17 -2.57 9.65
CA GLU A 61 2.02 -3.68 10.10
C GLU A 61 3.29 -3.73 9.25
N GLY A 62 4.40 -3.22 9.81
CA GLY A 62 5.75 -3.11 9.25
C GLY A 62 6.48 -4.38 8.75
N THR A 63 5.78 -5.34 8.15
CA THR A 63 6.29 -5.96 6.91
C THR A 63 6.47 -4.83 5.89
N GLY A 64 7.30 -4.87 4.87
CA GLY A 64 7.73 -3.64 4.22
C GLY A 64 8.85 -2.96 5.01
N ALA A 65 8.77 -2.72 6.33
CA ALA A 65 9.95 -2.18 7.05
C ALA A 65 11.14 -3.14 7.02
N LEU A 66 10.91 -4.45 7.25
CA LEU A 66 11.96 -5.47 7.16
C LEU A 66 12.45 -5.67 5.72
N GLN A 67 11.54 -5.68 4.74
CA GLN A 67 11.88 -5.82 3.33
C GLN A 67 12.61 -4.57 2.79
N GLN A 68 12.25 -3.37 3.24
CA GLN A 68 12.95 -2.12 2.97
C GLN A 68 14.34 -2.14 3.60
N GLN A 69 14.47 -2.57 4.88
CA GLN A 69 15.78 -2.76 5.51
C GLN A 69 16.66 -3.75 4.74
N PHE A 70 16.08 -4.81 4.18
CA PHE A 70 16.81 -5.76 3.36
C PHE A 70 17.26 -5.16 2.01
N VAL A 71 16.40 -4.36 1.37
CA VAL A 71 16.72 -3.61 0.14
C VAL A 71 17.80 -2.56 0.37
N ASP A 72 17.70 -1.81 1.46
CA ASP A 72 18.70 -0.82 1.87
C ASP A 72 20.04 -1.48 2.18
N GLY A 73 20.02 -2.63 2.86
CA GLY A 73 21.20 -3.44 3.14
C GLY A 73 21.89 -3.93 1.87
N PHE A 74 21.12 -4.48 0.91
CA PHE A 74 21.65 -4.93 -0.36
C PHE A 74 22.22 -3.78 -1.20
N THR A 75 21.49 -2.66 -1.28
CA THR A 75 21.92 -1.47 -2.04
C THR A 75 23.22 -0.89 -1.47
N ARG A 76 23.32 -0.82 -0.13
CA ARG A 76 24.56 -0.41 0.54
C ARG A 76 25.71 -1.35 0.22
N GLN A 77 25.48 -2.66 0.26
CA GLN A 77 26.52 -3.64 -0.06
C GLN A 77 26.98 -3.53 -1.52
N PHE A 78 26.06 -3.33 -2.47
CA PHE A 78 26.37 -3.10 -3.87
C PHE A 78 27.29 -1.89 -4.04
N LEU A 79 26.95 -0.74 -3.44
CA LEU A 79 27.75 0.49 -3.54
C LEU A 79 29.15 0.32 -2.95
N LEU A 80 29.28 -0.38 -1.82
CA LEU A 80 30.58 -0.66 -1.20
C LEU A 80 31.46 -1.52 -2.12
N VAL A 81 30.94 -2.63 -2.65
CA VAL A 81 31.69 -3.53 -3.53
C VAL A 81 32.03 -2.84 -4.85
N HIS A 82 31.12 -2.05 -5.41
CA HIS A 82 31.36 -1.29 -6.64
C HIS A 82 32.52 -0.31 -6.47
N ARG A 83 32.49 0.49 -5.39
CA ARG A 83 33.56 1.44 -5.05
C ARG A 83 34.89 0.73 -4.82
N ASP A 84 34.90 -0.38 -4.09
CA ASP A 84 36.13 -1.12 -3.79
C ASP A 84 36.73 -1.76 -5.06
N LEU A 85 35.88 -2.19 -6.00
CA LEU A 85 36.32 -2.63 -7.32
C LEU A 85 36.89 -1.47 -8.15
N GLU A 86 36.25 -0.30 -8.14
CA GLU A 86 36.74 0.90 -8.84
C GLU A 86 38.10 1.38 -8.30
N ALA A 87 38.25 1.43 -6.97
CA ALA A 87 39.45 1.92 -6.29
C ALA A 87 40.64 0.95 -6.38
N LYS A 88 40.44 -0.32 -6.74
CA LYS A 88 41.54 -1.24 -7.03
C LYS A 88 42.27 -0.81 -8.30
N GLU A 89 43.44 -0.22 -8.12
CA GLU A 89 44.38 0.14 -9.19
C GLU A 89 45.17 -1.08 -9.68
N ASP A 90 45.46 -2.05 -8.78
CA ASP A 90 46.15 -3.29 -9.11
C ASP A 90 45.16 -4.44 -9.43
N GLY A 91 45.24 -4.96 -10.66
CA GLY A 91 44.49 -6.12 -11.10
C GLY A 91 44.36 -6.22 -12.63
N ASP A 92 43.95 -7.39 -13.12
CA ASP A 92 43.61 -7.56 -14.54
C ASP A 92 42.36 -6.73 -14.90
N PRO A 93 42.46 -5.75 -15.82
CA PRO A 93 41.33 -4.93 -16.26
C PRO A 93 40.16 -5.75 -16.80
N ALA A 94 40.43 -6.88 -17.47
CA ALA A 94 39.38 -7.75 -18.01
C ALA A 94 38.60 -8.42 -16.88
N GLN A 95 39.30 -8.95 -15.87
CA GLN A 95 38.68 -9.49 -14.67
C GLN A 95 37.87 -8.44 -13.90
N LYS A 96 38.39 -7.22 -13.77
CA LYS A 96 37.67 -6.10 -13.12
C LYS A 96 36.38 -5.75 -13.86
N ALA A 97 36.43 -5.63 -15.18
CA ALA A 97 35.24 -5.39 -16.00
C ALA A 97 34.21 -6.52 -15.87
N HIS A 98 34.66 -7.78 -15.84
CA HIS A 98 33.80 -8.94 -15.65
C HIS A 98 33.07 -8.92 -14.29
N LEU A 99 33.79 -8.61 -13.21
CA LEU A 99 33.21 -8.51 -11.87
C LEU A 99 32.19 -7.38 -11.76
N LEU A 100 32.48 -6.22 -12.35
CA LEU A 100 31.54 -5.08 -12.39
C LEU A 100 30.28 -5.39 -13.19
N ALA A 101 30.41 -6.08 -14.33
CA ALA A 101 29.26 -6.53 -15.13
C ALA A 101 28.40 -7.55 -14.36
N SER A 102 29.03 -8.52 -13.70
CA SER A 102 28.34 -9.51 -12.86
C SER A 102 27.62 -8.87 -11.67
N LEU A 103 28.26 -7.90 -11.01
CA LEU A 103 27.67 -7.13 -9.93
C LEU A 103 26.45 -6.32 -10.41
N SER A 104 26.55 -5.68 -11.58
CA SER A 104 25.46 -4.90 -12.18
C SER A 104 24.27 -5.76 -12.61
N ASP A 105 24.53 -6.92 -13.20
CA ASP A 105 23.47 -7.90 -13.54
C ASP A 105 22.79 -8.44 -12.27
N SER A 106 23.57 -8.71 -11.22
CA SER A 106 23.03 -9.11 -9.91
C SER A 106 22.14 -8.03 -9.30
N TYR A 107 22.53 -6.76 -9.41
CA TYR A 107 21.72 -5.62 -8.99
C TYR A 107 20.44 -5.46 -9.83
N ALA A 108 20.50 -5.64 -11.14
CA ALA A 108 19.32 -5.61 -12.01
C ALA A 108 18.34 -6.76 -11.68
N LYS A 109 18.84 -7.96 -11.42
CA LYS A 109 18.03 -9.11 -10.98
C LYS A 109 17.47 -8.89 -9.59
N PHE A 110 18.27 -8.36 -8.68
CA PHE A 110 17.84 -7.99 -7.33
C PHE A 110 16.74 -6.96 -7.42
N THR A 111 16.93 -5.80 -8.05
CA THR A 111 15.89 -4.76 -8.18
C THR A 111 14.62 -5.26 -8.86
N LYS A 112 14.73 -6.10 -9.89
CA LYS A 112 13.56 -6.76 -10.52
C LYS A 112 12.81 -7.71 -9.59
N SER A 113 13.53 -8.41 -8.72
CA SER A 113 12.96 -9.35 -7.74
C SER A 113 12.48 -8.64 -6.47
N ALA A 114 13.23 -7.64 -6.02
CA ALA A 114 12.99 -6.78 -4.88
C ALA A 114 11.82 -5.84 -5.15
N GLY A 115 11.61 -5.40 -6.39
CA GLY A 115 10.37 -4.74 -6.82
C GLY A 115 9.12 -5.61 -6.66
N ARG A 116 9.27 -6.93 -6.45
CA ARG A 116 8.19 -7.86 -6.06
C ARG A 116 8.17 -8.16 -4.54
N LEU A 117 9.25 -7.85 -3.80
CA LEU A 117 9.45 -8.17 -2.38
C LEU A 117 9.25 -6.98 -1.45
N ILE A 118 9.56 -5.77 -1.90
CA ILE A 118 8.92 -4.56 -1.40
C ILE A 118 7.45 -4.86 -1.69
N PRO A 119 6.59 -5.14 -0.67
CA PRO A 119 5.17 -5.15 -0.92
C PRO A 119 4.97 -3.81 -1.56
N GLU A 120 4.56 -3.88 -2.82
CA GLU A 120 4.28 -2.75 -3.65
C GLU A 120 3.93 -1.61 -2.69
N VAL A 121 4.72 -0.55 -2.69
CA VAL A 121 4.06 0.73 -2.54
C VAL A 121 3.16 0.75 -3.77
N SER A 122 2.05 0.00 -3.73
CA SER A 122 1.16 -0.13 -4.86
C SER A 122 0.78 1.30 -5.04
N GLY A 123 0.80 1.80 -6.27
CA GLY A 123 0.43 3.21 -6.41
C GLY A 123 -0.93 3.48 -5.77
N LEU A 124 -1.76 2.43 -5.63
CA LEU A 124 -2.93 2.39 -4.75
C LEU A 124 -2.58 2.56 -3.25
N GLY A 125 -1.68 1.79 -2.66
CA GLY A 125 -1.16 1.96 -1.30
C GLY A 125 -0.64 3.36 -1.00
N THR A 126 0.20 3.96 -1.87
CA THR A 126 0.60 5.38 -1.71
C THR A 126 -0.59 6.30 -1.79
N ALA A 127 -1.47 6.09 -2.77
CA ALA A 127 -2.62 6.96 -2.95
C ALA A 127 -3.57 6.87 -1.73
N MET A 128 -3.72 5.69 -1.14
CA MET A 128 -4.49 5.48 0.08
C MET A 128 -3.83 6.15 1.30
N ASP A 129 -2.50 6.10 1.40
CA ASP A 129 -1.74 6.82 2.43
C ASP A 129 -1.87 8.35 2.30
N VAL A 130 -1.83 8.88 1.08
CA VAL A 130 -2.10 10.30 0.82
C VAL A 130 -3.53 10.69 1.21
N LEU A 131 -4.53 9.85 0.89
CA LEU A 131 -5.92 10.10 1.31
C LEU A 131 -6.07 10.11 2.83
N LYS A 132 -5.39 9.19 3.53
CA LYS A 132 -5.35 9.15 4.99
C LYS A 132 -4.70 10.41 5.56
N THR A 133 -3.55 10.82 5.00
CA THR A 133 -2.83 12.03 5.40
C THR A 133 -3.71 13.28 5.28
N ILE A 134 -4.45 13.41 4.17
CA ILE A 134 -5.42 14.50 3.98
C ILE A 134 -6.53 14.43 5.05
N ALA A 135 -7.09 13.24 5.31
CA ALA A 135 -8.14 13.07 6.31
C ALA A 135 -7.66 13.43 7.72
N ASP A 136 -6.44 13.03 8.10
CA ASP A 136 -5.85 13.31 9.41
C ASP A 136 -5.55 14.80 9.59
N TYR A 137 -5.04 15.46 8.54
CA TYR A 137 -4.85 16.91 8.52
C TYR A 137 -6.18 17.66 8.71
N LEU A 138 -7.21 17.30 7.94
CA LEU A 138 -8.53 17.92 8.05
C LEU A 138 -9.18 17.64 9.41
N LYS A 139 -9.00 16.45 9.97
CA LYS A 139 -9.49 16.13 11.32
C LYS A 139 -8.92 17.07 12.39
N ALA A 140 -7.67 17.50 12.22
CA ALA A 140 -7.00 18.39 13.14
C ALA A 140 -7.34 19.87 12.92
N HIS A 141 -7.70 20.28 11.70
CA HIS A 141 -7.73 21.70 11.33
C HIS A 141 -9.08 22.17 10.75
N ASP A 142 -9.85 21.30 10.12
CA ASP A 142 -11.13 21.63 9.49
C ASP A 142 -12.05 20.39 9.43
N ARG A 143 -12.84 20.21 10.50
CA ARG A 143 -13.78 19.09 10.62
C ARG A 143 -14.96 19.19 9.67
N GLU A 144 -15.35 20.39 9.25
CA GLU A 144 -16.44 20.56 8.29
C GLU A 144 -16.01 20.03 6.93
N THR A 145 -14.82 20.44 6.45
CA THR A 145 -14.24 19.94 5.20
C THR A 145 -13.93 18.44 5.28
N LEU A 146 -13.52 17.92 6.45
CA LEU A 146 -13.39 16.46 6.63
C LEU A 146 -14.71 15.73 6.37
N GLY A 147 -15.83 16.24 6.88
CA GLY A 147 -17.16 15.64 6.66
C GLY A 147 -17.48 15.56 5.16
N ARG A 148 -17.31 16.68 4.44
CA ARG A 148 -17.51 16.74 2.98
C ARG A 148 -16.55 15.81 2.22
N PHE A 149 -15.28 15.74 2.64
CA PHE A 149 -14.29 14.84 2.04
C PHE A 149 -14.66 13.36 2.22
N GLN A 150 -15.18 12.99 3.40
CA GLN A 150 -15.60 11.62 3.71
C GLN A 150 -16.76 11.13 2.84
N GLU A 151 -17.66 12.02 2.41
CA GLU A 151 -18.75 11.69 1.47
C GLU A 151 -18.21 11.22 0.10
N HIS A 152 -17.03 11.70 -0.30
CA HIS A 152 -16.42 11.38 -1.59
C HIS A 152 -15.38 10.25 -1.53
N LEU A 153 -14.94 9.83 -0.34
CA LEU A 153 -13.88 8.83 -0.17
C LEU A 153 -14.18 7.51 -0.90
N GLU A 154 -15.42 7.02 -0.84
CA GLU A 154 -15.82 5.78 -1.55
C GLU A 154 -15.62 5.91 -3.07
N GLY A 155 -16.01 7.05 -3.65
CA GLY A 155 -15.84 7.32 -5.08
C GLY A 155 -14.37 7.49 -5.48
N ILE A 156 -13.57 8.20 -4.67
CA ILE A 156 -12.14 8.40 -4.91
C ILE A 156 -11.40 7.07 -4.84
N SER A 157 -11.67 6.23 -3.82
CA SER A 157 -11.09 4.90 -3.69
C SER A 157 -11.42 4.01 -4.90
N ALA A 158 -12.66 4.05 -5.42
CA ALA A 158 -13.04 3.29 -6.61
C ALA A 158 -12.30 3.74 -7.88
N VAL A 159 -12.07 5.05 -8.05
CA VAL A 159 -11.27 5.60 -9.16
C VAL A 159 -9.81 5.14 -9.06
N LEU A 160 -9.23 5.18 -7.86
CA LEU A 160 -7.86 4.72 -7.61
C LEU A 160 -7.72 3.22 -7.86
N GLY A 161 -8.66 2.40 -7.37
CA GLY A 161 -8.67 0.94 -7.61
C GLY A 161 -8.58 0.61 -9.11
N LYS A 162 -9.48 1.19 -9.92
CA LYS A 162 -9.48 0.99 -11.38
C LYS A 162 -8.22 1.50 -12.08
N ARG A 163 -7.63 2.59 -11.58
CA ARG A 163 -6.41 3.19 -12.13
C ARG A 163 -5.19 2.29 -11.95
N TYR A 164 -5.11 1.61 -10.81
CA TYR A 164 -3.97 0.77 -10.46
C TYR A 164 -4.16 -0.70 -10.84
N GLU A 165 -5.39 -1.19 -11.02
CA GLU A 165 -5.68 -2.52 -11.63
C GLU A 165 -5.16 -2.65 -13.08
N LYS A 166 -5.10 -1.56 -13.85
CA LYS A 166 -4.69 -1.60 -15.27
C LYS A 166 -3.18 -1.58 -15.51
N ARG A 167 -2.35 -1.49 -14.47
CA ARG A 167 -0.88 -1.34 -14.59
C ARG A 167 -0.07 -2.53 -14.08
N GLY A 168 -0.72 -3.55 -13.50
CA GLY A 168 -0.12 -4.84 -13.17
C GLY A 168 -0.36 -5.86 -14.30
#